data_AF-A0A451BRL6-F1
#
_entry.id   AF-A0A451BRL6-F1
#
_cell.length_a   1.000
_cell.length_b   1.000
_cell.length_c   1.000
_cell.angle_alpha   90.00
_cell.angle_beta   90.00
_cell.angle_gamma   90.00
#
_symmetry.space_group_name_H-M   'P 1'
#
loop_
_entity.id
_entity.type
_entity.pdbx_description
1 polymer ?
#
loop_
_entity_poly.entity_id
_entity_poly.type
_entity_poly.pdbx_seq_one_letter_code
_entity_poly.pdbx_strand_id
1 'polypeptide(L)'
;MIAALAGFIPVRQGTIRLQGNLLDVAPAWDRVRAGLRVLPSDRFIFPTLSGKEVMKLSSDNGRSAGAATETFTVEPPGLLDRKYASLSGGERRQIALAGFRSGVLGVCDELFDALDRGVSRGLFAPSHKP
;
A
#
# COMPACT_ATOMS: atom_id res chain seq x y z
N MET A 1 -6.70 -14.77 -4.36
CA MET A 1 -6.80 -14.60 -2.90
C MET A 1 -6.84 -13.13 -2.49
N ILE A 2 -5.84 -12.31 -2.82
CA ILE A 2 -5.71 -10.93 -2.35
C ILE A 2 -6.90 -10.03 -2.74
N ALA A 3 -7.45 -10.19 -3.95
CA ALA A 3 -8.67 -9.48 -4.35
C ALA A 3 -9.88 -9.82 -3.44
N ALA A 4 -9.96 -11.04 -2.92
CA ALA A 4 -11.01 -11.44 -1.98
C ALA A 4 -10.76 -10.87 -0.58
N LEU A 5 -9.51 -10.79 -0.13
CA LEU A 5 -9.14 -10.11 1.12
C LEU A 5 -9.45 -8.60 1.06
N ALA A 6 -9.15 -7.95 -0.06
CA ALA A 6 -9.44 -6.54 -0.31
C ALA A 6 -10.94 -6.23 -0.43
N GLY A 7 -11.79 -7.25 -0.60
CA GLY A 7 -13.23 -7.08 -0.81
C GLY A 7 -13.60 -6.64 -2.23
N PHE A 8 -12.73 -6.85 -3.22
CA PHE A 8 -13.03 -6.60 -4.64
C PHE A 8 -13.83 -7.73 -5.29
N ILE A 9 -13.74 -8.93 -4.73
CA ILE A 9 -14.52 -10.09 -5.17
C ILE A 9 -15.14 -10.80 -3.95
N PRO A 10 -16.30 -11.46 -4.10
CA PRO A 10 -16.93 -12.17 -3.00
C PRO A 10 -16.11 -13.40 -2.56
N VAL A 11 -16.16 -13.70 -1.27
CA VAL A 11 -15.62 -14.94 -0.70
C VAL A 11 -16.63 -16.06 -0.95
N ARG A 12 -16.28 -17.06 -1.76
CA ARG A 12 -17.20 -18.17 -2.09
C ARG A 12 -17.33 -19.20 -0.96
N GLN A 13 -16.23 -19.45 -0.25
CA GLN A 13 -16.14 -20.41 0.86
C GLN A 13 -15.07 -19.97 1.85
N GLY A 14 -15.23 -20.35 3.11
CA GLY A 14 -14.31 -20.00 4.20
C GLY A 14 -14.67 -18.68 4.89
N THR A 15 -13.82 -18.26 5.83
CA THR A 15 -14.07 -17.15 6.74
C THR A 15 -12.85 -16.24 6.82
N ILE A 16 -13.05 -14.93 6.71
CA ILE A 16 -12.00 -13.93 6.96
C ILE A 16 -12.28 -13.30 8.31
N ARG A 17 -11.30 -13.33 9.24
CA ARG A 17 -11.38 -12.64 10.52
C ARG A 17 -10.16 -11.76 10.75
N LEU A 18 -10.38 -10.56 11.28
CA LEU A 18 -9.31 -9.66 11.75
C LEU A 18 -9.61 -9.23 13.17
N GLN A 19 -8.70 -9.51 14.11
CA GLN A 19 -8.91 -9.26 15.54
C GLN A 19 -10.23 -9.84 16.07
N GLY A 20 -10.62 -11.03 15.59
CA GLY A 20 -11.88 -11.69 15.95
C GLY A 20 -13.12 -11.21 15.18
N ASN A 21 -13.05 -10.05 14.50
CA ASN A 21 -14.17 -9.51 13.72
C ASN A 21 -14.28 -10.19 12.35
N LEU A 22 -15.50 -10.55 11.97
CA LEU A 22 -15.80 -11.20 10.70
C LEU A 22 -15.79 -10.18 9.54
N LEU A 23 -15.08 -10.50 8.45
CA LEU A 23 -14.91 -9.61 7.28
C LEU A 23 -15.34 -10.22 5.95
N ASP A 24 -15.72 -11.50 5.90
CA ASP A 24 -16.04 -12.23 4.66
C ASP A 24 -17.14 -11.57 3.81
N VAL A 25 -18.20 -11.06 4.46
CA VAL A 25 -19.30 -10.30 3.83
C VAL A 25 -19.13 -8.79 3.91
N ALA A 26 -18.11 -8.30 4.61
CA ALA A 26 -17.89 -6.87 4.76
C ALA A 26 -17.45 -6.25 3.42
N PRO A 27 -18.01 -5.09 3.01
CA PRO A 27 -17.53 -4.37 1.84
C PRO A 27 -16.13 -3.79 2.08
N ALA A 28 -15.42 -3.46 0.99
CA ALA A 28 -14.02 -3.02 1.04
C ALA A 28 -13.76 -1.85 2.01
N TRP A 29 -14.65 -0.85 2.06
CA TRP A 29 -14.49 0.31 2.96
C TRP A 29 -14.58 -0.06 4.44
N ASP A 30 -15.40 -1.04 4.82
CA ASP A 30 -15.51 -1.49 6.20
C ASP A 30 -14.30 -2.34 6.62
N ARG A 31 -13.71 -3.08 5.68
CA ARG A 31 -12.43 -3.77 5.91
C ARG A 31 -11.29 -2.79 6.16
N VAL A 32 -11.23 -1.71 5.39
CA VAL A 32 -10.24 -0.63 5.61
C VAL A 32 -10.44 0.03 6.97
N ARG A 33 -11.69 0.29 7.38
CA ARG A 33 -12.02 0.82 8.72
C ARG A 33 -11.65 -0.16 9.85
N ALA A 34 -11.77 -1.46 9.62
CA ALA A 34 -11.31 -2.50 10.53
C ALA A 34 -9.77 -2.62 10.57
N GLY A 35 -9.05 -1.84 9.77
CA GLY A 35 -7.59 -1.80 9.74
C GLY A 35 -6.95 -2.77 8.75
N LEU A 36 -7.71 -3.43 7.88
CA LEU A 36 -7.16 -4.23 6.77
C LEU A 36 -6.84 -3.32 5.58
N ARG A 37 -5.57 -3.18 5.24
CA ARG A 37 -5.12 -2.45 4.03
C ARG A 37 -4.41 -3.40 3.08
N VAL A 38 -4.72 -3.29 1.79
CA VAL A 38 -4.15 -4.15 0.75
C VAL A 38 -3.51 -3.29 -0.33
N LEU A 39 -2.23 -3.53 -0.60
CA LEU A 39 -1.51 -3.02 -1.76
C LEU A 39 -1.42 -4.11 -2.84
N PRO A 40 -2.21 -4.03 -3.91
CA PRO A 40 -2.13 -5.00 -5.00
C PRO A 40 -0.87 -4.80 -5.87
N SER A 41 -0.60 -5.75 -6.76
CA SER A 41 0.60 -5.74 -7.62
C SER A 41 0.64 -4.57 -8.61
N ASP A 42 -0.42 -4.32 -9.38
CA ASP A 42 -0.35 -3.33 -10.48
C ASP A 42 -1.65 -2.60 -10.90
N ARG A 43 -2.80 -2.87 -10.26
CA ARG A 43 -4.10 -2.55 -10.90
C ARG A 43 -4.70 -1.16 -10.68
N PHE A 44 -4.06 -0.28 -9.92
CA PHE A 44 -4.63 1.04 -9.61
C PHE A 44 -3.61 2.14 -9.88
N ILE A 45 -3.42 2.44 -11.16
CA ILE A 45 -2.56 3.53 -11.62
C ILE A 45 -3.44 4.70 -12.01
N PHE A 46 -3.15 5.88 -11.46
CA PHE A 46 -3.73 7.14 -11.89
C PHE A 46 -2.75 7.82 -12.86
N PRO A 47 -2.79 7.52 -14.18
CA PRO A 47 -1.71 7.87 -15.11
C PRO A 47 -1.45 9.38 -15.20
N THR A 48 -2.47 10.19 -14.96
CA THR A 48 -2.43 11.64 -15.02
C THR A 48 -1.90 12.29 -13.74
N LEU A 49 -1.93 11.58 -12.60
CA LEU A 49 -1.50 12.11 -11.32
C LEU A 49 0.01 11.99 -11.17
N SER A 50 0.59 12.99 -10.52
CA SER A 50 1.96 12.98 -10.02
C SER A 50 2.10 12.07 -8.81
N GLY A 51 3.34 11.67 -8.50
CA GLY A 51 3.66 10.98 -7.26
C GLY A 51 3.15 11.72 -6.01
N LYS A 52 3.34 13.04 -5.94
CA LYS A 52 2.85 13.88 -4.84
C LYS A 52 1.34 13.81 -4.68
N GLU A 53 0.59 13.80 -5.78
CA GLU A 53 -0.88 13.70 -5.74
C GLU A 53 -1.34 12.32 -5.27
N VAL A 54 -0.68 11.25 -5.72
CA VAL A 54 -0.99 9.89 -5.22
C VAL A 54 -0.67 9.77 -3.73
N MET A 55 0.47 10.30 -3.26
CA MET A 55 0.80 10.34 -1.83
C MET A 55 -0.26 11.08 -0.99
N LYS A 56 -0.83 12.16 -1.54
CA LYS A 56 -1.94 12.88 -0.89
C LYS A 56 -3.21 12.02 -0.82
N LEU A 57 -3.53 11.26 -1.87
CA LEU A 57 -4.68 10.32 -1.84
C LEU A 57 -4.51 9.21 -0.81
N SER A 58 -3.27 8.78 -0.55
CA SER A 58 -2.96 7.77 0.46
C SER A 58 -2.86 8.32 1.88
N SER A 59 -2.86 9.64 2.04
CA SER A 59 -2.78 10.29 3.35
C SER A 59 -4.10 10.09 4.09
N ASP A 60 -3.99 9.50 5.28
CA ASP A 60 -5.15 9.31 6.15
C ASP A 60 -5.45 10.63 6.86
N ASN A 61 -6.69 11.14 6.78
CA ASN A 61 -7.16 12.31 7.50
C ASN A 61 -7.32 12.04 9.02
N GLY A 62 -6.31 11.43 9.64
CA GLY A 62 -6.27 11.16 11.08
C GLY A 62 -7.14 9.99 11.56
N ARG A 63 -7.61 9.09 10.67
CA ARG A 63 -8.54 8.01 11.07
C ARG A 63 -7.85 6.73 11.52
N SER A 64 -6.58 6.52 11.17
CA SER A 64 -5.74 5.43 11.70
C SER A 64 -4.93 5.94 12.90
N ALA A 65 -5.59 6.18 14.02
CA ALA A 65 -4.92 6.49 15.28
C ALA A 65 -4.17 5.24 15.78
N GLY A 66 -2.84 5.29 15.84
CA GLY A 66 -2.06 4.41 16.73
C GLY A 66 -1.13 3.37 16.11
N ALA A 67 -1.06 3.20 14.78
CA ALA A 67 -0.04 2.33 14.18
C ALA A 67 1.17 3.16 13.72
N ALA A 68 2.35 2.92 14.30
CA ALA A 68 3.61 3.38 13.75
C ALA A 68 3.74 2.83 12.33
N THR A 69 3.45 3.67 11.34
CA THR A 69 3.55 3.26 9.96
C THR A 69 5.01 3.40 9.56
N GLU A 70 5.70 2.27 9.41
CA GLU A 70 6.95 2.28 8.64
C GLU A 70 6.60 2.70 7.22
N THR A 71 7.01 3.91 6.85
CA THR A 71 6.80 4.47 5.51
C THR A 71 8.07 4.32 4.71
N PHE A 72 7.92 3.86 3.47
CA PHE A 72 9.03 3.76 2.55
C PHE A 72 9.44 5.13 1.99
N THR A 73 10.74 5.33 1.78
CA THR A 73 11.26 6.54 1.13
C THR A 73 11.29 6.37 -0.38
N VAL A 74 10.87 7.39 -1.11
CA VAL A 74 10.97 7.44 -2.57
C VAL A 74 12.30 8.07 -2.97
N GLU A 75 13.10 7.33 -3.73
CA GLU A 75 14.42 7.78 -4.17
C GLU A 75 14.59 7.61 -5.70
N PRO A 76 14.98 8.67 -6.43
CA PRO A 76 15.21 10.03 -5.95
C PRO A 76 13.91 10.78 -5.61
N PRO A 77 13.93 11.81 -4.75
CA PRO A 77 12.71 12.55 -4.36
C PRO A 77 11.98 13.19 -5.54
N GLY A 78 12.71 13.53 -6.62
CA GLY A 78 12.15 14.10 -7.85
C GLY A 78 11.16 13.18 -8.58
N LEU A 79 11.11 11.88 -8.26
CA LEU A 79 10.07 10.99 -8.79
C LEU A 79 8.67 11.41 -8.36
N LEU A 80 8.53 12.05 -7.20
CA LEU A 80 7.25 12.51 -6.69
C LEU A 80 6.63 13.60 -7.60
N ASP A 81 7.44 14.38 -8.31
CA ASP A 81 6.96 15.43 -9.22
C ASP A 81 6.51 14.91 -10.60
N ARG A 82 6.85 13.65 -10.92
CA ARG A 82 6.56 13.06 -12.23
C ARG A 82 5.17 12.42 -12.26
N LYS A 83 4.51 12.49 -13.42
CA LYS A 83 3.25 11.76 -13.68
C LYS A 83 3.49 10.26 -13.69
N TYR A 84 2.57 9.49 -13.12
CA TYR A 84 2.65 8.02 -13.05
C TYR A 84 2.83 7.34 -14.41
N ALA A 85 2.23 7.90 -15.47
CA ALA A 85 2.41 7.39 -16.85
C ALA A 85 3.86 7.47 -17.35
N SER A 86 4.66 8.40 -16.81
CA SER A 86 6.05 8.58 -17.22
C SER A 86 7.05 7.75 -16.42
N LEU A 87 6.60 7.07 -15.37
CA LEU A 87 7.44 6.31 -14.45
C LEU A 87 7.66 4.87 -14.92
N SER A 88 8.77 4.26 -14.53
CA SER A 88 9.00 2.82 -14.67
C SER A 88 8.11 2.03 -13.70
N GLY A 89 8.05 0.70 -13.88
CA GLY A 89 7.32 -0.18 -12.94
C GLY A 89 7.86 -0.06 -11.51
N GLY A 90 9.18 -0.06 -11.35
CA GLY A 90 9.85 0.07 -10.04
C GLY A 90 9.66 1.44 -9.39
N GLU A 91 9.74 2.52 -10.18
CA GLU A 91 9.48 3.88 -9.69
C GLU A 91 8.02 4.02 -9.20
N ARG A 92 7.05 3.50 -9.97
CA ARG A 92 5.64 3.46 -9.52
C ARG A 92 5.48 2.65 -8.23
N ARG A 93 6.21 1.54 -8.11
CA ARG A 93 6.19 0.67 -6.94
C ARG A 93 6.73 1.37 -5.70
N GLN A 94 7.86 2.09 -5.81
CA GLN A 94 8.39 2.89 -4.70
C GLN A 94 7.36 3.90 -4.18
N ILE A 95 6.70 4.64 -5.06
CA ILE A 95 5.69 5.63 -4.64
C ILE A 95 4.47 4.94 -4.01
N ALA A 96 4.00 3.84 -4.59
CA ALA A 96 2.87 3.09 -4.05
C ALA A 96 3.18 2.54 -2.65
N LEU A 97 4.41 2.06 -2.43
CA LEU A 97 4.91 1.63 -1.14
C LEU A 97 5.02 2.81 -0.16
N ALA A 98 5.62 3.92 -0.56
CA ALA A 98 5.75 5.11 0.29
C ALA A 98 4.40 5.64 0.78
N GLY A 99 3.36 5.56 -0.06
CA GLY A 99 2.00 5.93 0.30
C GLY A 99 1.25 4.84 1.08
N PHE A 100 1.73 3.60 1.09
CA PHE A 100 1.05 2.51 1.77
C PHE A 100 1.19 2.64 3.28
N ARG A 101 0.06 2.59 3.98
CA ARG A 101 0.02 2.62 5.44
C ARG A 101 -0.67 1.37 5.95
N SER A 102 0.04 0.55 6.72
CA SER A 102 -0.60 -0.54 7.45
C SER A 102 -1.56 0.06 8.48
N GLY A 103 -2.78 -0.49 8.54
CA GLY A 103 -3.66 -0.29 9.67
C GLY A 103 -3.29 -1.29 10.76
N VAL A 104 -4.24 -2.16 11.12
CA VAL A 104 -3.98 -3.34 11.94
C VAL A 104 -3.20 -4.40 11.15
N LEU A 105 -3.54 -4.60 9.86
CA LEU A 105 -2.87 -5.55 8.98
C LEU A 105 -2.69 -4.93 7.60
N GLY A 106 -1.44 -4.85 7.14
CA GLY A 106 -1.08 -4.51 5.77
C GLY A 106 -0.71 -5.75 4.98
N VAL A 107 -1.33 -5.94 3.80
CA VAL A 107 -0.99 -7.02 2.87
C VAL A 107 -0.50 -6.40 1.58
N CYS A 108 0.70 -6.75 1.13
CA CYS A 108 1.25 -6.30 -0.14
C CYS A 108 1.47 -7.49 -1.06
N ASP A 109 0.89 -7.43 -2.25
CA ASP A 109 1.10 -8.42 -3.31
C ASP A 109 2.36 -8.07 -4.10
N GLU A 110 3.25 -9.03 -4.36
CA GLU A 110 4.50 -8.80 -5.13
C GLU A 110 5.31 -7.59 -4.63
N LEU A 111 5.63 -7.58 -3.32
CA LEU A 111 6.23 -6.43 -2.64
C LEU A 111 7.47 -5.87 -3.38
N PHE A 112 8.33 -6.75 -3.92
CA PHE A 112 9.64 -6.39 -4.45
C PHE A 112 9.90 -6.74 -5.92
N ASP A 113 8.97 -7.38 -6.62
CA ASP A 113 9.24 -7.94 -7.97
C ASP A 113 9.63 -6.88 -9.01
N ALA A 114 9.25 -5.62 -8.79
CA ALA A 114 9.59 -4.49 -9.66
C ALA A 114 10.73 -3.61 -9.12
N LEU A 115 11.26 -3.87 -7.92
CA LEU A 115 12.33 -3.06 -7.33
C LEU A 115 13.70 -3.64 -7.66
N ASP A 116 14.65 -2.77 -8.00
CA ASP A 116 16.05 -3.17 -8.12
C ASP A 116 16.60 -3.65 -6.76
N ARG A 117 17.62 -4.51 -6.80
CA ARG A 117 18.27 -5.13 -5.63
C ARG A 117 18.85 -4.09 -4.67
N GLY A 118 19.32 -2.95 -5.17
CA GLY A 118 19.83 -1.85 -4.35
C GLY A 118 18.74 -1.23 -3.48
N VAL A 119 17.58 -0.94 -4.08
CA VAL A 119 16.40 -0.42 -3.36
C VAL A 119 15.87 -1.47 -2.39
N SER A 120 15.79 -2.73 -2.85
CA SER A 120 15.38 -3.91 -2.07
C SER A 120 16.15 -4.06 -0.73
N ARG A 121 17.45 -3.79 -0.73
CA ARG A 121 18.32 -3.88 0.46
C ARG A 121 18.16 -2.72 1.44
N GLY A 122 17.91 -1.51 0.94
CA GLY A 122 17.67 -0.33 1.79
C GLY A 122 16.38 -0.42 2.61
N LEU A 123 15.43 -1.26 2.19
CA LEU A 123 14.12 -1.44 2.84
C LEU A 123 14.19 -2.20 4.18
N PHE A 124 15.22 -3.01 4.40
CA PHE A 124 15.40 -3.79 5.63
C PHE A 124 16.47 -3.23 6.56
N ALA A 125 17.10 -2.11 6.20
CA ALA A 125 18.02 -1.43 7.10
C ALA A 125 17.20 -0.71 8.18
N PRO A 126 17.43 -0.98 9.48
CA PRO A 126 16.74 -0.25 10.53
C PRO A 126 17.03 1.25 10.34
N SER A 127 15.98 2.07 10.37
CA SER A 127 16.13 3.52 10.36
C SER A 127 16.94 3.94 11.60
N HIS A 128 18.26 4.08 11.44
CA HIS A 128 19.06 4.84 12.38
C HIS A 128 18.64 6.30 12.23
N LYS A 129 17.73 6.74 13.12
CA LYS A 129 17.68 8.15 13.49
C LYS A 129 18.92 8.45 14.35
N PRO A 130 19.64 9.55 14.08
CA PRO A 130 20.62 10.08 15.04
C PRO A 130 19.95 10.55 16.33
#